data_AF-R5GPL8-F1
#
_entry.id   AF-R5GPL8-F1
#
_cell.length_a   1.000
_cell.length_b   1.000
_cell.length_c   1.000
_cell.angle_alpha   90.00
_cell.angle_beta   90.00
_cell.angle_gamma   90.00
#
_symmetry.space_group_name_H-M   'P 1'
#
loop_
_entity.id
_entity.type
_entity.pdbx_description
1 polymer ?
#
loop_
_entity_poly.entity_id
_entity_poly.type
_entity_poly.pdbx_seq_one_letter_code
_entity_poly.pdbx_strand_id
1 'polypeptide(L)'
;MIKGVTKSIIEITPRNSCFEKVIVILSSRCDPPDAAEIERQAALIAGTAPDHLLRQKRLSRLRTAVAAASGAFSTAVLFALLYMFV
;
A
#
# COMPACT_ATOMS: atom_id res chain seq x y z
N MET A 1 -19.08 -6.56 -9.92
CA MET A 1 -20.19 -5.65 -9.57
C MET A 1 -20.83 -6.16 -8.29
N ILE A 2 -20.71 -5.44 -7.17
CA ILE A 2 -21.33 -5.87 -5.90
C ILE A 2 -22.83 -5.55 -6.00
N LYS A 3 -23.68 -6.58 -5.99
CA LYS A 3 -25.15 -6.43 -6.09
C LYS A 3 -25.67 -5.51 -4.98
N GLY A 4 -26.52 -4.55 -5.34
CA GLY A 4 -27.21 -3.67 -4.39
C GLY A 4 -26.57 -2.31 -4.13
N VAL A 5 -25.46 -1.98 -4.78
CA VAL A 5 -24.86 -0.65 -4.65
C VAL A 5 -24.75 -0.01 -6.02
N THR A 6 -25.62 0.95 -6.29
CA THR A 6 -25.47 1.93 -7.37
C THR A 6 -24.37 2.90 -6.91
N LYS A 7 -23.10 2.52 -7.15
CA LYS A 7 -21.92 3.14 -6.53
C LYS A 7 -21.51 4.38 -7.31
N SER A 8 -21.76 5.56 -6.76
CA SER A 8 -20.81 6.66 -6.99
C SER A 8 -19.50 6.22 -6.34
N ILE A 9 -18.46 6.03 -7.15
CA ILE A 9 -17.13 5.62 -6.71
C ILE A 9 -16.26 6.87 -6.74
N ILE A 10 -15.76 7.26 -5.57
CA ILE A 10 -14.80 8.37 -5.46
C ILE A 10 -13.44 7.75 -5.14
N GLU A 11 -12.51 7.95 -6.05
CA GLU A 11 -11.14 7.47 -5.93
C GLU A 11 -10.26 8.61 -5.44
N ILE A 12 -9.58 8.39 -4.31
CA ILE A 12 -8.73 9.40 -3.68
C ILE A 12 -7.33 8.82 -3.52
N THR A 13 -6.33 9.62 -3.91
CA THR A 13 -4.92 9.29 -3.75
C THR A 13 -4.36 10.16 -2.61
N PRO A 14 -4.40 9.67 -1.36
CA PRO A 14 -4.05 10.50 -0.21
C PRO A 14 -2.54 10.77 -0.18
N ARG A 15 -2.17 12.05 -0.06
CA ARG A 15 -0.77 12.46 0.16
C ARG A 15 -0.40 12.14 1.61
N ASN A 16 0.75 11.49 1.83
CA ASN A 16 1.27 11.10 3.15
C ASN A 16 0.47 10.02 3.90
N SER A 17 -0.20 9.11 3.19
CA SER A 17 -0.87 7.96 3.82
C SER A 17 -0.12 6.64 3.59
N CYS A 18 -0.38 5.64 4.43
CA CYS A 18 0.16 4.30 4.21
C CYS A 18 -0.52 3.56 3.04
N PHE A 19 -1.72 4.01 2.65
CA PHE A 19 -2.53 3.51 1.54
C PHE A 19 -2.14 4.21 0.24
N GLU A 20 -2.04 3.42 -0.82
CA GLU A 20 -1.75 3.88 -2.18
C GLU A 20 -2.99 4.48 -2.85
N LYS A 21 -4.17 3.93 -2.53
CA LYS A 21 -5.45 4.38 -3.06
C LYS A 21 -6.55 4.13 -2.04
N VAL A 22 -7.48 5.09 -1.91
CA VAL A 22 -8.68 4.98 -1.09
C VAL A 22 -9.89 5.02 -2.02
N ILE A 23 -10.76 4.02 -1.92
CA ILE A 23 -11.97 3.92 -2.73
C ILE A 23 -13.17 4.13 -1.81
N VAL A 24 -13.82 5.28 -1.94
CA VAL A 24 -15.04 5.56 -1.19
C VAL A 24 -16.24 5.08 -1.99
N ILE A 25 -17.08 4.29 -1.35
CA ILE A 25 -18.25 3.66 -1.95
C ILE A 25 -19.48 4.23 -1.27
N LEU A 26 -20.20 5.09 -1.98
CA LEU A 26 -21.45 5.64 -1.49
C LEU A 26 -22.61 4.69 -1.81
N SER A 27 -23.51 4.52 -0.84
CA SER A 27 -24.79 3.84 -1.09
C SER A 27 -25.74 4.78 -1.82
N SER A 28 -26.70 4.24 -2.57
CA SER A 28 -27.68 5.02 -3.32
C SER A 28 -28.64 5.86 -2.47
N ARG A 29 -28.65 5.65 -1.14
CA ARG A 29 -29.46 6.43 -0.19
C ARG A 29 -28.67 7.53 0.52
N CYS A 30 -27.38 7.69 0.21
CA CYS A 30 -26.62 8.83 0.68
C CYS A 30 -26.85 9.98 -0.28
N ASP A 31 -27.40 11.09 0.21
CA ASP A 31 -27.30 12.38 -0.48
C ASP A 31 -25.84 12.63 -0.83
N PRO A 32 -25.51 13.13 -2.04
CA PRO A 32 -24.13 13.38 -2.41
C PRO A 32 -23.54 14.38 -1.42
N PRO A 33 -22.65 13.95 -0.51
CA PRO A 33 -21.97 14.90 0.34
C PRO A 33 -21.09 15.76 -0.56
N ASP A 34 -20.80 17.00 -0.16
CA ASP A 34 -19.80 17.82 -0.84
C ASP A 34 -18.52 16.99 -1.02
N ALA A 35 -18.08 16.84 -2.28
CA ALA A 35 -16.93 16.00 -2.60
C ALA A 35 -15.69 16.36 -1.77
N ALA A 36 -15.56 17.65 -1.42
CA ALA A 36 -14.51 18.17 -0.55
C ALA A 36 -14.57 17.61 0.89
N GLU A 37 -15.77 17.40 1.44
CA GLU A 37 -15.92 16.84 2.80
C GLU A 37 -15.60 15.34 2.80
N ILE A 38 -15.98 14.61 1.75
CA ILE A 38 -15.61 13.20 1.57
C ILE A 38 -14.10 13.06 1.44
N GLU A 39 -13.47 13.92 0.64
CA GLU A 39 -12.02 13.96 0.53
C GLU A 39 -11.34 14.24 1.87
N ARG A 40 -11.87 15.18 2.64
CA ARG A 40 -11.35 15.51 3.97
C ARG A 40 -11.47 14.34 4.94
N GLN A 41 -12.62 13.68 4.99
CA GLN A 41 -12.84 12.52 5.86
C GLN A 41 -12.01 11.31 5.41
N ALA A 42 -11.93 11.05 4.11
CA ALA A 42 -11.09 9.99 3.57
C ALA A 42 -9.61 10.26 3.86
N ALA A 43 -9.15 11.51 3.77
CA ALA A 43 -7.78 11.89 4.12
C ALA A 43 -7.50 11.73 5.62
N LEU A 44 -8.45 12.10 6.49
CA LEU A 44 -8.35 11.90 7.94
C LEU A 44 -8.24 10.41 8.31
N ILE A 45 -9.09 9.57 7.72
CA ILE A 45 -9.10 8.12 7.96
C ILE A 45 -7.85 7.45 7.35
N ALA A 46 -7.41 7.88 6.18
CA ALA A 46 -6.18 7.40 5.57
C ALA A 46 -4.94 7.81 6.39
N GLY A 47 -5.00 8.98 7.04
CA GLY A 47 -3.99 9.46 7.98
C GLY A 47 -3.94 8.64 9.26
N THR A 48 -5.09 8.19 9.78
CA THR A 48 -5.20 7.27 10.92
C THR A 48 -5.14 5.81 10.48
N ALA A 49 -4.04 5.44 9.85
CA ALA A 49 -3.78 4.05 9.51
C ALA A 49 -3.63 3.20 10.78
N PRO A 50 -4.36 2.09 10.93
CA PRO A 50 -4.20 1.24 12.10
C PRO A 50 -2.82 0.56 12.10
N ASP A 51 -2.22 0.45 13.29
CA ASP A 51 -0.83 0.05 13.49
C ASP A 51 -0.43 -1.27 12.80
N HIS A 52 -1.38 -2.20 12.67
CA HIS A 52 -1.14 -3.49 12.02
C HIS A 52 -0.78 -3.34 10.53
N LEU A 53 -1.39 -2.40 9.80
CA LEU A 53 -1.10 -2.16 8.39
C LEU A 53 0.28 -1.52 8.20
N LEU A 54 0.65 -0.60 9.09
CA LEU A 54 1.99 0.01 9.10
C LEU A 54 3.07 -1.04 9.39
N ARG A 55 2.83 -1.92 10.36
CA ARG A 55 3.72 -3.04 10.67
C ARG A 55 3.86 -3.99 9.48
N GLN A 56 2.76 -4.36 8.83
CA GLN A 56 2.79 -5.24 7.67
C GLN A 56 3.57 -4.63 6.50
N LYS A 57 3.41 -3.34 6.23
CA LYS A 57 4.17 -2.62 5.19
C LYS A 57 5.67 -2.62 5.48
N ARG A 58 6.07 -2.38 6.73
CA ARG A 58 7.49 -2.44 7.16
C ARG A 58 8.05 -3.85 7.04
N LEU A 59 7.31 -4.87 7.48
CA LEU A 59 7.73 -6.28 7.37
C LEU A 59 7.91 -6.70 5.90
N SER A 60 7.03 -6.27 5.01
CA SER A 60 7.16 -6.52 3.57
C SER A 60 8.46 -5.94 3.01
N ARG A 61 8.75 -4.65 3.31
CA ARG A 61 10.00 -4.00 2.89
C ARG A 61 11.25 -4.67 3.45
N LEU A 62 11.20 -5.11 4.71
CA LEU A 62 12.31 -5.83 5.33
C LEU A 62 12.55 -7.18 4.64
N ARG A 63 11.48 -7.94 4.34
CA ARG A 63 11.61 -9.20 3.59
C ARG A 63 12.26 -8.99 2.22
N THR A 64 11.84 -7.96 1.48
CA THR A 64 12.45 -7.66 0.18
C THR A 64 13.92 -7.25 0.32
N ALA A 65 14.26 -6.47 1.34
CA ALA A 65 15.65 -6.07 1.58
C ALA A 65 16.53 -7.26 1.96
N VAL A 66 16.03 -8.16 2.82
CA VAL A 66 16.73 -9.40 3.20
C VAL A 66 16.93 -10.30 1.98
N ALA A 67 15.90 -10.48 1.15
CA ALA A 67 16.00 -11.28 -0.06
C ALA A 67 17.04 -10.72 -1.05
N ALA A 68 17.06 -9.39 -1.22
CA ALA A 68 18.05 -8.71 -2.06
C ALA A 68 19.47 -8.88 -1.50
N ALA A 69 19.65 -8.71 -0.19
CA ALA A 69 20.93 -8.89 0.47
C ALA A 69 21.43 -10.34 0.36
N SER A 70 20.55 -11.34 0.55
CA SER A 70 20.90 -12.74 0.38
C SER A 70 21.27 -13.08 -1.06
N GLY A 71 20.58 -12.49 -2.03
CA GLY A 71 20.89 -12.64 -3.45
C GLY A 71 22.27 -12.08 -3.79
N ALA A 72 22.56 -10.85 -3.34
CA ALA A 72 23.86 -10.20 -3.53
C ALA A 72 25.01 -10.94 -2.82
N PHE A 73 24.75 -11.49 -1.64
CA PHE A 73 25.75 -12.29 -0.93
C PHE A 73 26.03 -13.61 -1.66
N SER A 74 24.98 -14.30 -2.13
CA SER A 74 25.11 -15.53 -2.90
C SER A 74 25.92 -15.33 -4.17
N THR A 75 25.65 -14.25 -4.93
CA THR A 75 26.42 -13.94 -6.14
C THR A 75 27.87 -13.58 -5.83
N ALA A 76 28.14 -12.81 -4.77
CA ALA A 76 29.50 -12.47 -4.37
C ALA A 76 30.32 -13.71 -3.97
N VAL A 77 29.72 -14.64 -3.21
CA VAL A 77 30.37 -15.90 -2.83
C VAL A 77 30.65 -16.76 -4.06
N LEU A 78 29.70 -16.84 -5.00
CA LEU A 78 29.88 -17.62 -6.22
C LEU A 78 31.00 -17.05 -7.10
N PHE A 79 31.09 -15.73 -7.23
CA PHE A 79 32.19 -15.06 -7.92
C PHE A 79 33.54 -15.28 -7.23
N ALA A 80 33.60 -15.19 -5.90
CA ALA A 80 34.83 -15.43 -5.15
C ALA A 80 35.33 -16.87 -5.30
N LEU A 81 34.41 -17.85 -5.29
CA LEU A 81 34.73 -19.25 -5.55
C LEU A 81 35.26 -19.44 -6.96
N LEU A 82 34.56 -18.92 -7.98
CA LEU A 82 35.02 -19.04 -9.37
C LEU A 82 36.38 -18.38 -9.59
N TYR A 83 36.66 -17.24 -8.95
CA TYR A 83 37.94 -16.57 -9.04
C TYR A 83 39.09 -17.37 -8.42
N MET A 84 38.85 -18.16 -7.36
CA MET A 84 39.88 -19.03 -6.78
C MET A 84 40.26 -20.23 -7.64
N PHE A 85 39.42 -20.61 -8.62
CA PHE A 85 39.67 -21.73 -9.53
C PHE A 85 40.17 -21.29 -10.92
N VAL A 86 40.40 -19.99 -11.13
CA VAL A 86 41.02 -19.38 -12.32
C VAL A 86 42.47 -19.01 -12.00
#